data_AF-A0A662T918-F1
#
_entry.id   AF-A0A662T918-F1
#
_cell.length_a   1.000
_cell.length_b   1.000
_cell.length_c   1.000
_cell.angle_alpha   90.00
_cell.angle_beta   90.00
_cell.angle_gamma   90.00
#
_symmetry.space_group_name_H-M   'P 1'
#
loop_
_entity.id
_entity.type
_entity.pdbx_description
1 polymer ?
#
loop_
_entity_poly.entity_id
_entity_poly.type
_entity_poly.pdbx_seq_one_letter_code
_entity_poly.pdbx_strand_id
1 'polypeptide(L)' 'MGVFRVKARIWNPFKPENAIEVKLIVDTGATYTVLPAKVLEKLGIKAMRITRLRLADNRVLEKPL' A
#
# COMPACT_ATOMS: atom_id res chain seq x y z
N MET A 1 -3.11 23.28 -5.43
CA MET A 1 -3.51 21.94 -4.92
C MET A 1 -2.74 21.67 -3.62
N GLY A 2 -3.40 21.12 -2.60
CA GLY A 2 -2.80 20.86 -1.29
C GLY A 2 -2.39 19.39 -1.11
N VAL A 3 -1.38 19.14 -0.28
CA VAL A 3 -0.98 17.78 0.14
C VAL A 3 -1.69 17.45 1.44
N PHE A 4 -2.68 16.56 1.40
CA PHE A 4 -3.36 16.07 2.59
C PHE A 4 -2.64 14.86 3.16
N ARG A 5 -2.48 14.82 4.48
CA ARG A 5 -1.85 13.69 5.19
C ARG A 5 -2.79 13.16 6.24
N VAL A 6 -2.90 11.83 6.30
CA VAL A 6 -3.72 11.12 7.29
C VAL A 6 -2.85 10.17 8.09
N LYS A 7 -3.17 10.00 9.37
CA LYS A 7 -2.67 8.86 10.16
C LYS A 7 -3.66 7.72 9.99
N ALA A 8 -3.18 6.55 9.62
CA ALA A 8 -4.00 5.36 9.45
C ALA A 8 -3.39 4.21 10.25
N ARG A 9 -4.25 3.42 10.90
CA ARG A 9 -3.87 2.14 11.50
C ARG A 9 -4.10 1.05 10.46
N ILE A 10 -3.05 0.31 10.12
CA ILE A 10 -3.08 -0.83 9.20
C ILE A 10 -2.83 -2.08 10.02
N TRP A 11 -3.60 -3.14 9.78
CA TRP A 11 -3.46 -4.41 10.50
C TRP A 11 -3.60 -5.61 9.56
N ASN A 12 -3.09 -6.75 9.99
CA ASN A 12 -3.32 -8.02 9.31
C ASN A 12 -4.74 -8.52 9.64
N PRO A 13 -5.64 -8.70 8.65
CA PRO A 13 -7.01 -9.15 8.93
C PRO A 13 -7.09 -10.53 9.62
N PHE A 14 -6.08 -11.39 9.42
CA PHE A 14 -5.99 -12.71 10.05
C PHE A 14 -5.32 -12.69 11.43
N LYS A 15 -4.69 -11.56 11.81
CA LYS A 15 -4.04 -11.33 13.12
C LYS A 15 -4.20 -9.85 13.51
N PRO A 16 -5.41 -9.39 13.91
CA PRO A 16 -5.71 -7.97 14.09
C PRO A 16 -4.88 -7.26 15.17
N GLU A 17 -4.33 -8.01 16.12
CA GLU A 17 -3.36 -7.54 17.11
C GLU A 17 -2.05 -7.08 16.47
N ASN A 18 -1.68 -7.62 15.31
CA ASN A 18 -0.55 -7.16 14.53
C ASN A 18 -0.98 -5.95 13.68
N ALA A 19 -0.73 -4.76 14.22
CA ALA A 19 -1.10 -3.50 13.64
C ALA A 19 0.04 -2.47 13.73
N ILE A 20 0.04 -1.52 12.80
CA ILE A 20 1.00 -0.42 12.74
C ILE A 20 0.29 0.87 12.35
N GLU A 21 0.69 1.98 12.98
CA GLU A 21 0.29 3.31 12.53
C GLU A 21 1.25 3.84 11.47
N VAL A 22 0.69 4.34 10.37
CA VAL A 22 1.45 4.95 9.29
C VAL A 22 0.86 6.30 8.92
N LYS A 23 1.72 7.22 8.47
CA LYS A 23 1.30 8.49 7.88
C LYS A 23 1.22 8.31 6.36
N LEU A 24 0.04 8.55 5.79
CA LEU A 24 -0.22 8.43 4.36
C LEU A 24 -0.41 9.82 3.74
N ILE A 25 -0.13 9.93 2.45
CA ILE A 25 -0.53 11.06 1.62
C ILE A 25 -1.80 10.65 0.87
N VAL A 26 -2.78 11.55 0.81
CA VAL A 26 -4.02 11.30 0.08
C VAL A 26 -3.80 11.62 -1.40
N ASP A 27 -4.09 10.64 -2.26
CA ASP A 27 -4.19 10.79 -3.71
C ASP A 27 -5.55 10.23 -4.14
N THR A 28 -6.49 11.12 -4.48
CA THR A 28 -7.85 10.72 -4.88
C THR A 28 -7.89 10.05 -6.26
N GLY A 29 -6.83 10.15 -7.05
CA GLY A 29 -6.71 9.47 -8.34
C GLY A 29 -6.10 8.07 -8.26
N ALA A 30 -5.63 7.65 -7.08
CA ALA A 30 -4.97 6.36 -6.92
C ALA A 30 -5.99 5.20 -6.84
N THR A 31 -5.79 4.17 -7.66
CA THR A 31 -6.58 2.92 -7.60
C THR A 31 -6.23 2.07 -6.39
N TYR A 32 -4.96 2.11 -5.94
CA TYR A 32 -4.44 1.28 -4.86
C TYR A 32 -3.80 2.12 -3.77
N THR A 33 -4.01 1.72 -2.51
CA THR A 33 -3.16 2.16 -1.40
C THR A 33 -1.82 1.43 -1.49
N VAL A 34 -0.73 2.17 -1.67
CA VAL A 34 0.62 1.60 -1.77
C VAL A 34 1.34 1.77 -0.44
N LEU A 35 1.79 0.65 0.14
CA LEU A 35 2.64 0.62 1.32
C LEU A 35 4.02 0.07 0.94
N PRO A 36 5.11 0.52 1.61
CA PRO A 36 6.41 -0.14 1.47
C PRO A 36 6.30 -1.62 1.87
N ALA A 37 6.92 -2.53 1.11
CA ALA A 37 6.88 -3.96 1.38
C ALA A 37 7.27 -4.31 2.83
N LYS A 38 8.30 -3.66 3.37
CA LYS A 38 8.75 -3.80 4.76
C LYS A 38 7.67 -3.53 5.81
N VAL A 39 6.67 -2.69 5.51
CA VAL A 39 5.53 -2.43 6.41
C VAL A 39 4.62 -3.65 6.45
N LEU A 40 4.30 -4.23 5.29
CA LEU A 40 3.47 -5.43 5.19
C LEU A 40 4.18 -6.67 5.76
N GLU A 41 5.49 -6.80 5.53
CA GLU A 41 6.32 -7.87 6.11
C GLU A 41 6.28 -7.87 7.64
N LYS A 42 6.37 -6.69 8.29
CA LYS A 42 6.22 -6.56 9.75
C LYS A 42 4.86 -7.02 10.25
N LEU A 43 3.81 -6.83 9.45
CA LEU A 43 2.46 -7.31 9.72
C LEU A 43 2.28 -8.81 9.41
N GLY A 44 3.32 -9.49 8.89
CA GLY A 44 3.25 -10.88 8.45
C GLY A 44 2.37 -11.06 7.21
N ILE A 45 2.13 -10.00 6.44
CA ILE A 45 1.33 -10.02 5.21
C ILE A 45 2.26 -10.30 4.03
N LYS A 46 1.91 -11.30 3.22
CA LYS A 46 2.62 -11.65 1.99
C LYS A 46 1.80 -11.22 0.78
N ALA A 47 2.50 -10.87 -0.30
CA ALA A 47 1.86 -10.63 -1.58
C ALA A 47 1.15 -11.92 -2.06
N MET A 48 -0.03 -11.77 -2.64
CA MET A 48 -0.83 -12.86 -3.18
C MET A 48 -0.39 -13.22 -4.59
N ARG A 49 0.05 -12.22 -5.38
CA ARG A 49 0.50 -12.42 -6.76
C ARG A 49 1.46 -11.33 -7.23
N ILE A 50 2.11 -11.57 -8.36
CA ILE A 50 2.74 -10.51 -9.15
C ILE A 50 1.74 -10.05 -10.20
N THR A 51 1.60 -8.74 -10.37
CA THR A 51 0.74 -8.16 -11.41
C THR A 51 1.53 -7.22 -12.30
N ARG A 52 1.08 -7.11 -13.55
CA ARG A 52 1.60 -6.16 -14.52
C ARG A 52 0.73 -4.91 -14.52
N LEU A 53 1.32 -3.77 -14.20
CA LEU A 53 0.66 -2.46 -14.14
C LEU A 53 1.17 -1.58 -15.28
N ARG A 54 0.27 -0.87 -15.96
CA ARG A 54 0.64 0.23 -16.87
C ARG A 54 0.45 1.56 -16.12
N LEU A 55 1.52 2.34 -16.05
CA LEU A 55 1.50 3.68 -15.44
C LEU A 55 1.02 4.74 -16.44
N ALA A 56 0.70 5.93 -15.93
CA ALA A 56 0.25 7.06 -16.73
C ALA A 56 1.27 7.52 -17.79
N ASP A 57 2.56 7.25 -17.59
CA ASP A 57 3.64 7.51 -18.54
C ASP A 57 3.90 6.34 -19.51
N ASN A 58 2.93 5.43 -19.66
CA ASN A 58 2.98 4.21 -20.47
C ASN A 58 4.02 3.15 -20.05
N ARG A 59 4.81 3.38 -18.99
CA ARG A 59 5.69 2.32 -18.48
C ARG A 59 4.88 1.14 -17.99
N VAL A 60 5.38 -0.06 -18.25
CA VAL A 60 4.81 -1.31 -17.79
C VAL A 60 5.73 -1.88 -16.72
N LEU A 61 5.21 -2.07 -15.52
CA LEU A 61 5.95 -2.58 -14.36
C LEU A 61 5.32 -3.85 -13.81
N GLU A 62 6.14 -4.71 -13.23
CA GLU A 62 5.67 -5.82 -12.41
C GLU A 62 5.78 -5.45 -10.93
N LYS A 63 4.68 -5.64 -10.19
CA LYS A 63 4.61 -5.34 -8.75
C LYS A 63 3.91 -6.46 -8.00
N PRO A 64 4.36 -6.76 -6.77
CA PRO A 64 3.61 -7.63 -5.86
C PRO A 64 2.31 -6.93 -5.44
N LEU A 65 1.21 -7.68 -5.50
CA LEU A 65 -0.12 -7.34 -4.95
C LEU A 65 -0.50 -8.38 -3.91
#